data_AF-A0A3R7M4C1-F1
#
_entry.id   AF-A0A3R7M4C1-F1
#
_cell.length_a   1.000
_cell.length_b   1.000
_cell.length_c   1.000
_cell.angle_alpha   90.00
_cell.angle_beta   90.00
_cell.angle_gamma   90.00
#
_symmetry.space_group_name_H-M   'P 1'
#
loop_
_entity.id
_entity.type
_entity.pdbx_description
1 polymer ?
#
loop_
_entity_poly.entity_id
_entity_poly.type
_entity_poly.pdbx_seq_one_letter_code
_entity_poly.pdbx_strand_id
1 'polypeptide(L)'
;MPKTFDDLAGPGVELSDEELLSKMFDAKGGSRRRRLYDGDSSMWGSPQAEYPSQSEADMAMAHYLAFWTGKDPAQMDALFRDSGLYREKWDRRHYSSGSTYGDVTIARALLRVDDYYELPSANGKKFGGSSSNGTREATDA
;
A
#
# COMPACT_ATOMS: atom_id res chain seq x y z
N MET A 1 20.30 6.27 3.15
CA MET A 1 19.20 5.74 2.32
C MET A 1 18.83 4.36 2.84
N PRO A 2 17.53 4.01 2.85
CA PRO A 2 17.05 2.67 3.23
C PRO A 2 17.75 1.61 2.38
N LYS A 3 18.17 0.51 3.00
CA LYS A 3 18.88 -0.60 2.36
C LYS A 3 18.06 -1.89 2.36
N THR A 4 17.07 -1.97 3.23
CA THR A 4 16.24 -3.16 3.47
C THR A 4 14.77 -2.77 3.65
N PHE A 5 13.87 -3.76 3.63
CA PHE A 5 12.49 -3.54 4.03
C PHE A 5 12.33 -3.18 5.50
N ASP A 6 13.21 -3.68 6.38
CA ASP A 6 13.18 -3.34 7.80
C ASP A 6 13.41 -1.84 8.04
N ASP A 7 14.15 -1.17 7.15
CA ASP A 7 14.33 0.29 7.21
C ASP A 7 13.07 1.08 6.78
N LEU A 8 12.09 0.41 6.16
CA LEU A 8 10.88 1.00 5.58
C LEU A 8 9.60 0.55 6.28
N ALA A 9 9.65 -0.58 7.00
CA ALA A 9 8.53 -1.19 7.67
C ALA A 9 7.98 -0.28 8.77
N GLY A 10 6.66 -0.27 8.92
CA GLY A 10 5.98 0.38 10.04
C GLY A 10 5.70 -0.60 11.18
N PRO A 11 4.82 -0.23 12.12
CA PRO A 11 4.50 -1.05 13.29
C PRO A 11 3.73 -2.33 12.96
N GLY A 12 3.21 -2.49 11.73
CA GLY A 12 2.29 -3.57 11.40
C GLY A 12 0.90 -3.37 12.00
N VAL A 13 0.00 -4.30 11.72
CA VAL A 13 -1.35 -4.34 12.29
C VAL A 13 -1.66 -5.76 12.78
N GLU A 14 -2.14 -5.87 14.01
CA GLU A 14 -2.56 -7.14 14.63
C GLU A 14 -3.97 -7.55 14.15
N LEU A 15 -4.12 -7.74 12.84
CA LEU A 15 -5.33 -8.29 12.21
C LEU A 15 -4.95 -9.41 11.26
N SER A 16 -5.80 -10.42 11.18
CA SER A 16 -5.72 -11.37 10.06
C SER A 16 -5.99 -10.65 8.73
N ASP A 17 -5.48 -11.23 7.65
CA ASP A 17 -5.68 -10.73 6.29
C ASP A 17 -7.17 -10.57 5.97
N GLU A 18 -8.00 -11.52 6.38
CA GLU A 18 -9.45 -11.50 6.17
C GLU A 18 -10.14 -10.35 6.93
N GLU A 19 -9.77 -10.12 8.19
CA GLU A 19 -10.31 -9.00 8.98
C GLU A 19 -9.86 -7.64 8.42
N LEU A 20 -8.60 -7.55 8.00
CA LEU A 20 -8.03 -6.35 7.38
C LEU A 20 -8.75 -6.04 6.07
N LEU A 21 -8.95 -7.03 5.20
CA LEU A 21 -9.68 -6.88 3.95
C LEU A 21 -11.13 -6.45 4.20
N SER A 22 -11.82 -7.09 5.16
CA SER A 22 -13.18 -6.68 5.54
C SER A 22 -13.22 -5.19 5.91
N LYS A 23 -12.34 -4.73 6.81
CA LYS A 23 -12.27 -3.32 7.22
C LYS A 23 -11.91 -2.40 6.06
N MET A 24 -10.96 -2.81 5.22
CA MET A 24 -10.54 -2.05 4.04
C MET A 24 -11.69 -1.81 3.07
N PHE A 25 -12.53 -2.83 2.87
CA PHE A 25 -13.66 -2.77 1.96
C PHE A 25 -14.92 -2.10 2.56
N ASP A 26 -15.06 -2.09 3.88
CA ASP A 26 -16.17 -1.41 4.56
C ASP A 26 -15.89 0.10 4.75
N ALA A 27 -14.63 0.51 4.76
CA ALA A 27 -14.26 1.92 4.84
C ALA A 27 -14.66 2.72 3.58
N LYS A 28 -14.68 4.06 3.70
CA LYS A 28 -15.01 4.97 2.59
C LYS A 28 -14.14 4.67 1.35
N GLY A 29 -14.78 4.48 0.19
CA GLY A 29 -14.12 4.10 -1.05
C GLY A 29 -13.78 2.61 -1.17
N GLY A 30 -14.30 1.77 -0.27
CA GLY A 30 -13.99 0.34 -0.24
C GLY A 30 -14.53 -0.46 -1.41
N SER A 31 -15.61 -0.02 -2.05
CA SER A 31 -16.10 -0.62 -3.32
C SER A 31 -15.05 -0.55 -4.43
N ARG A 32 -14.35 0.57 -4.57
CA ARG A 32 -13.24 0.73 -5.52
C ARG A 32 -12.07 -0.19 -5.17
N ARG A 33 -11.68 -0.21 -3.88
CA ARG A 33 -10.59 -1.07 -3.40
C ARG A 33 -10.89 -2.55 -3.60
N ARG A 34 -12.13 -2.97 -3.37
CA ARG A 34 -12.58 -4.35 -3.60
C ARG A 34 -12.47 -4.72 -5.07
N ARG A 35 -13.04 -3.93 -5.98
CA ARG A 35 -12.92 -4.18 -7.43
C ARG A 35 -11.46 -4.29 -7.88
N LEU A 36 -10.59 -3.43 -7.34
CA LEU A 36 -9.16 -3.46 -7.64
C LEU A 36 -8.48 -4.72 -7.08
N TYR A 37 -8.77 -5.08 -5.81
CA TYR A 37 -8.27 -6.30 -5.16
C TYR A 37 -8.71 -7.56 -5.92
N ASP A 38 -9.98 -7.61 -6.35
CA ASP A 38 -10.56 -8.73 -7.08
C ASP A 38 -10.00 -8.86 -8.51
N GLY A 39 -9.17 -7.91 -8.95
CA GLY A 39 -8.56 -7.92 -10.28
C GLY A 39 -9.55 -7.61 -11.40
N ASP A 40 -10.53 -6.72 -11.16
CA ASP A 40 -11.45 -6.25 -12.20
C ASP A 40 -10.68 -5.54 -13.32
N SER A 41 -10.43 -6.27 -14.41
CA SER A 41 -9.61 -5.80 -15.53
C SER A 41 -10.19 -4.59 -16.26
N SER A 42 -11.47 -4.28 -16.06
CA SER A 42 -12.06 -3.04 -16.61
C SER A 42 -11.45 -1.78 -15.97
N MET A 43 -10.80 -1.93 -14.81
CA MET A 43 -10.17 -0.83 -14.08
C MET A 43 -8.84 -0.37 -14.67
N TRP A 44 -8.25 -1.09 -15.64
CA TRP A 44 -6.99 -0.67 -16.27
C TRP A 44 -6.90 -0.91 -17.78
N GLY A 45 -6.03 -0.13 -18.45
CA GLY A 45 -5.62 -0.42 -19.83
C GLY A 45 -6.62 -0.06 -20.92
N SER A 46 -7.73 0.61 -20.58
CA SER A 46 -8.68 1.17 -21.54
C SER A 46 -8.77 2.70 -21.41
N PRO A 47 -9.22 3.43 -22.44
CA PRO A 47 -9.35 4.89 -22.35
C PRO A 47 -10.34 5.37 -21.27
N GLN A 48 -11.25 4.51 -20.81
CA GLN A 48 -12.24 4.80 -19.76
C GLN A 48 -11.85 4.20 -18.40
N ALA A 49 -10.73 3.47 -18.33
CA ALA A 49 -10.27 2.84 -17.11
C ALA A 49 -9.80 3.86 -16.06
N GLU A 50 -9.91 3.49 -14.78
CA GLU A 50 -9.39 4.31 -13.68
C GLU A 50 -7.86 4.38 -13.69
N TYR A 51 -7.20 3.33 -14.15
CA TYR A 51 -5.76 3.22 -14.22
C TYR A 51 -5.27 3.10 -15.68
N PRO A 52 -4.23 3.87 -16.09
CA PRO A 52 -3.72 3.79 -17.46
C PRO A 52 -3.23 2.40 -17.88
N SER A 53 -2.68 1.63 -16.95
CA SER A 53 -2.29 0.24 -17.20
C SER A 53 -2.31 -0.59 -15.91
N GLN A 54 -2.08 -1.89 -16.03
CA GLN A 54 -2.06 -2.78 -14.87
C GLN A 54 -0.92 -2.44 -13.90
N SER A 55 0.22 -1.91 -14.35
CA SER A 55 1.28 -1.50 -13.41
C SER A 55 0.87 -0.36 -12.51
N GLU A 56 0.08 0.59 -13.02
CA GLU A 56 -0.49 1.68 -12.24
C GLU A 56 -1.55 1.16 -11.27
N ALA A 57 -2.33 0.15 -11.68
CA ALA A 57 -3.26 -0.56 -10.81
C ALA A 57 -2.52 -1.30 -9.67
N ASP A 58 -1.43 -2.01 -9.97
CA ASP A 58 -0.58 -2.65 -8.96
C ASP A 58 -0.08 -1.63 -7.93
N MET A 59 0.39 -0.47 -8.41
CA MET A 59 0.94 0.58 -7.54
C MET A 59 -0.12 1.21 -6.64
N ALA A 60 -1.31 1.46 -7.20
CA ALA A 60 -2.44 1.94 -6.42
C ALA A 60 -2.82 0.92 -5.32
N MET A 61 -2.79 -0.36 -5.67
CA MET A 61 -3.06 -1.43 -4.71
C MET A 61 -2.01 -1.49 -3.61
N ALA A 62 -0.72 -1.43 -3.96
CA ALA A 62 0.37 -1.41 -2.99
C ALA A 62 0.29 -0.20 -2.05
N HIS A 63 -0.15 0.98 -2.52
CA HIS A 63 -0.40 2.12 -1.64
C HIS A 63 -1.54 1.87 -0.63
N TYR A 64 -2.63 1.23 -1.07
CA TYR A 64 -3.70 0.85 -0.14
C TYR A 64 -3.17 -0.16 0.89
N LEU A 65 -2.46 -1.19 0.46
CA LEU A 65 -1.91 -2.20 1.36
C LEU A 65 -0.90 -1.60 2.35
N ALA A 66 -0.02 -0.68 1.92
CA ALA A 66 0.91 0.01 2.82
C ALA A 66 0.18 0.74 3.95
N PHE A 67 -0.93 1.41 3.66
CA PHE A 67 -1.75 2.03 4.70
C PHE A 67 -2.39 0.96 5.61
N TRP A 68 -3.11 0.00 5.04
CA TRP A 68 -3.96 -0.93 5.81
C TRP A 68 -3.19 -1.94 6.66
N THR A 69 -1.99 -2.33 6.22
CA THR A 69 -1.13 -3.32 6.91
C THR A 69 -0.26 -2.70 8.00
N GLY A 70 -0.40 -1.42 8.31
CA GLY A 70 0.55 -0.77 9.23
C GLY A 70 1.96 -0.67 8.64
N LYS A 71 2.06 -0.65 7.29
CA LYS A 71 3.31 -0.71 6.53
C LYS A 71 4.13 -1.99 6.82
N ASP A 72 3.47 -3.15 6.93
CA ASP A 72 4.12 -4.46 7.01
C ASP A 72 4.40 -5.01 5.59
N PRO A 73 5.67 -5.06 5.14
CA PRO A 73 6.03 -5.53 3.80
C PRO A 73 5.65 -6.98 3.53
N ALA A 74 5.69 -7.86 4.55
CA ALA A 74 5.37 -9.28 4.38
C ALA A 74 3.86 -9.47 4.21
N GLN A 75 3.05 -8.78 5.02
CA GLN A 75 1.60 -8.80 4.88
C GLN A 75 1.15 -8.17 3.55
N MET A 76 1.82 -7.08 3.12
CA MET A 76 1.58 -6.48 1.81
C MET A 76 1.83 -7.47 0.66
N ASP A 77 2.92 -8.24 0.69
CA ASP A 77 3.23 -9.25 -0.33
C ASP A 77 2.20 -10.38 -0.34
N ALA A 78 1.84 -10.91 0.84
CA ALA A 78 0.85 -11.96 0.98
C ALA A 78 -0.52 -11.55 0.40
N LEU A 79 -1.02 -10.38 0.79
CA LEU A 79 -2.29 -9.83 0.27
C LEU A 79 -2.24 -9.51 -1.22
N PHE A 80 -1.09 -9.05 -1.75
CA PHE A 80 -0.97 -8.82 -3.18
C PHE A 80 -1.03 -10.13 -3.96
N ARG A 81 -0.38 -11.19 -3.47
CA ARG A 81 -0.39 -12.52 -4.10
C ARG A 81 -1.76 -13.17 -4.10
N ASP A 82 -2.56 -12.91 -3.08
CA ASP A 82 -3.95 -13.38 -2.99
C ASP A 82 -4.92 -12.54 -3.83
N SER A 83 -4.53 -11.33 -4.24
CA SER A 83 -5.34 -10.47 -5.10
C SER A 83 -5.42 -10.97 -6.56
N GLY A 84 -6.49 -10.57 -7.26
CA GLY A 84 -6.64 -10.79 -8.69
C GLY A 84 -5.66 -10.00 -9.58
N LEU A 85 -4.78 -9.17 -9.00
CA LEU A 85 -3.70 -8.48 -9.71
C LEU A 85 -2.42 -9.32 -9.84
N TYR A 86 -2.28 -10.37 -9.03
CA TYR A 86 -1.10 -11.22 -9.05
C TYR A 86 -0.89 -11.85 -10.43
N ARG A 87 0.38 -11.86 -10.86
CA ARG A 87 0.85 -12.51 -12.08
C ARG A 87 2.35 -12.74 -11.99
N GLU A 88 2.89 -13.61 -12.83
CA GLU A 88 4.31 -14.00 -12.85
C GLU A 88 5.28 -12.79 -12.82
N LYS A 89 4.89 -11.65 -13.42
CA LYS A 89 5.65 -10.39 -13.36
C LYS A 89 6.06 -10.01 -11.94
N TRP A 90 5.21 -10.25 -10.94
CA TRP A 90 5.46 -9.94 -9.53
C TRP A 90 6.78 -10.52 -9.04
N ASP A 91 7.06 -11.78 -9.42
CA ASP A 91 8.26 -12.52 -9.03
C ASP A 91 9.45 -12.33 -9.98
N ARG A 92 9.26 -11.59 -11.10
CA ARG A 92 10.35 -11.36 -12.05
C ARG A 92 11.38 -10.41 -11.47
N ARG A 93 12.64 -10.86 -11.47
CA ARG A 93 13.80 -10.01 -11.19
C ARG A 93 13.87 -8.93 -12.26
N HIS A 94 13.73 -7.68 -11.82
CA HIS A 94 13.69 -6.54 -12.73
C HIS A 94 14.95 -5.68 -12.63
N TYR A 95 15.72 -5.84 -11.54
CA TYR A 95 16.86 -4.97 -11.22
C TYR A 95 18.16 -5.75 -11.07
N SER A 96 19.28 -5.09 -11.36
CA SER A 96 20.64 -5.64 -11.19
C SER A 96 20.97 -6.00 -9.74
N SER A 97 20.23 -5.45 -8.78
CA SER A 97 20.29 -5.80 -7.36
C SER A 97 19.71 -7.19 -7.03
N GLY A 98 19.01 -7.83 -7.98
CA GLY A 98 18.29 -9.08 -7.75
C GLY A 98 16.86 -8.90 -7.23
N SER A 99 16.42 -7.66 -6.99
CA SER A 99 15.05 -7.35 -6.54
C SER A 99 14.01 -7.66 -7.61
N THR A 100 12.88 -8.18 -7.17
CA THR A 100 11.72 -8.46 -8.02
C THR A 100 10.92 -7.19 -8.31
N TYR A 101 10.00 -7.27 -9.27
CA TYR A 101 9.03 -6.19 -9.49
C TYR A 101 8.16 -5.95 -8.25
N GLY A 102 7.72 -7.01 -7.58
CA GLY A 102 6.96 -6.94 -6.34
C GLY A 102 7.73 -6.21 -5.24
N ASP A 103 9.00 -6.58 -5.05
CA ASP A 103 9.86 -5.94 -4.03
C ASP A 103 9.93 -4.42 -4.22
N VAL A 104 10.17 -4.00 -5.47
CA VAL A 104 10.29 -2.56 -5.77
C VAL A 104 8.94 -1.85 -5.67
N THR A 105 7.84 -2.54 -5.97
CA THR A 105 6.49 -2.00 -5.83
C THR A 105 6.15 -1.75 -4.36
N ILE A 106 6.42 -2.73 -3.50
CA ILE A 106 6.24 -2.61 -2.04
C ILE A 106 7.15 -1.51 -1.49
N ALA A 107 8.44 -1.49 -1.85
CA ALA A 107 9.38 -0.47 -1.37
C ALA A 107 8.93 0.95 -1.74
N ARG A 108 8.45 1.14 -2.97
CA ARG A 108 7.92 2.44 -3.43
C ARG A 108 6.68 2.85 -2.66
N ALA A 109 5.78 1.91 -2.38
CA ALA A 109 4.59 2.22 -1.60
C ALA A 109 4.95 2.63 -0.16
N LEU A 110 5.84 1.90 0.51
CA LEU A 110 6.32 2.21 1.85
C LEU A 110 7.01 3.58 1.95
N LEU A 111 7.76 3.97 0.91
CA LEU A 111 8.42 5.28 0.83
C LEU A 111 7.44 6.43 0.57
N ARG A 112 6.28 6.15 -0.03
CA ARG A 112 5.32 7.17 -0.49
C ARG A 112 4.18 7.38 0.49
N VAL A 113 3.81 6.35 1.23
CA VAL A 113 2.70 6.36 2.17
C VAL A 113 3.23 6.78 3.55
N ASP A 114 2.88 8.00 3.96
CA ASP A 114 3.33 8.62 5.20
C ASP A 114 2.49 8.22 6.43
N ASP A 115 1.25 7.76 6.20
CA ASP A 115 0.26 7.43 7.23
C ASP A 115 -0.10 5.93 7.18
N TYR A 116 -0.64 5.38 8.26
CA TYR A 116 -1.01 3.98 8.34
C TYR A 116 -2.24 3.74 9.20
N TYR A 117 -2.88 2.59 8.98
CA TYR A 117 -4.05 2.19 9.74
C TYR A 117 -3.66 1.82 11.16
N GLU A 118 -4.24 2.53 12.12
CA GLU A 118 -4.14 2.20 13.53
C GLU A 118 -5.43 1.53 14.00
N LEU A 119 -5.29 0.41 14.70
CA LEU A 119 -6.43 -0.25 15.33
C LEU A 119 -7.13 0.73 16.28
N PRO A 120 -8.47 0.85 16.20
CA PRO A 120 -9.22 1.62 17.18
C PRO A 120 -8.90 1.06 18.57
N SER A 121 -8.27 1.87 19.42
CA SER A 121 -8.01 1.47 20.80
C SER A 121 -9.34 1.06 21.45
N ALA A 122 -9.36 -0.09 22.12
CA ALA A 122 -10.54 -0.59 22.85
C ALA A 122 -11.11 0.46 23.83
N ASN A 123 -10.28 1.44 24.23
CA ASN A 123 -10.70 2.65 24.93
C ASN A 123 -10.73 3.82 23.94
N GLY A 124 -11.91 4.13 23.38
CA GLY A 124 -12.11 5.09 22.29
C GLY A 124 -11.51 6.49 22.47
N LYS A 125 -10.19 6.63 22.26
CA LYS A 125 -9.51 7.92 22.06
C LYS A 125 -9.34 8.17 20.57
N LYS A 126 -9.82 9.33 20.14
CA LYS A 126 -9.72 9.83 18.77
C LYS A 126 -8.27 10.16 18.41
N PHE A 127 -7.95 9.89 17.15
CA PHE A 127 -6.71 10.08 16.42
C PHE A 127 -5.91 11.33 16.82
N GLY A 128 -4.61 11.13 17.02
CA GLY A 128 -3.60 12.17 17.13
C GLY A 128 -2.27 11.64 16.59
N GLY A 129 -2.13 11.67 15.27
CA GLY A 129 -0.92 11.20 14.56
C GLY A 129 -0.52 12.10 13.39
N SER A 130 -0.84 13.39 13.41
CA SER A 130 -0.20 14.33 12.48
C SER A 130 1.12 14.78 13.09
N SER A 131 2.22 14.09 12.78
CA SER A 131 3.55 14.71 12.85
C SER A 131 3.80 15.43 11.53
N SER A 132 3.11 16.55 11.34
CA SER A 132 3.48 17.54 10.34
C SER A 132 4.76 18.24 10.80
N ASN A 133 5.93 17.81 10.30
CA ASN A 133 7.13 18.62 10.43
C ASN A 133 7.20 19.59 9.24
N GLY A 134 6.43 20.68 9.35
CA GLY A 134 6.57 21.86 8.53
C GLY A 134 7.49 22.87 9.20
N THR A 135 8.76 22.89 8.82
CA THR A 135 9.62 24.08 8.96
C THR A 135 10.29 24.35 7.62
N ARG A 136 9.69 25.23 6.83
CA ARG A 136 10.44 26.03 5.85
C ARG A 136 10.52 27.42 6.44
N GLU A 137 11.65 27.70 7.09
CA GLU A 137 12.05 29.06 7.44
C GLU A 137 12.14 29.87 6.16
N ALA A 138 11.35 30.95 6.12
CA ALA A 138 11.57 32.06 5.21
C ALA A 138 12.75 32.87 5.77
N THR A 139 13.76 33.11 4.94
CA THR A 139 14.70 34.21 5.15
C THR A 139 14.66 35.11 3.92
N ASP A 140 14.14 36.31 4.11
CA ASP A 140 14.35 37.49 3.27
C ASP A 140 15.85 37.72 3.05
N ALA A 141 16.21 38.04 1.81
CA ALA A 141 17.36 38.89 1.44
C ALA A 141 17.16 39.43 0.02
#